data_AF-A0AAE8W1P2-F1
#
_entry.id   AF-A0AAE8W1P2-F1
#
_cell.length_a   1.000
_cell.length_b   1.000
_cell.length_c   1.000
_cell.angle_alpha   90.00
_cell.angle_beta   90.00
_cell.angle_gamma   90.00
#
_symmetry.space_group_name_H-M   'P 1'
#
loop_
_entity.id
_entity.type
_entity.pdbx_description
1 polymer ?
#
loop_
_entity_poly.entity_id
_entity_poly.type
_entity_poly.pdbx_seq_one_letter_code
_entity_poly.pdbx_strand_id
1 'polypeptide(L)'
;MRRQLRPSDPRAAARRDQPYLPRSTVNTATAHVTGQVSGRIHSWDLSTGVDGPGTRFVLFTQGCPLRCLYCANPDTGTCATGVGPPSTR
;
A
#
# COMPACT_ATOMS: atom_id res chain seq x y z
N MET A 1 -31.21 14.88 -9.12
CA MET A 1 -30.01 15.43 -8.44
C MET A 1 -28.77 15.12 -9.27
N ARG A 2 -28.25 16.11 -10.03
CA ARG A 2 -26.99 15.95 -10.77
C ARG A 2 -25.83 16.08 -9.78
N ARG A 3 -25.17 14.97 -9.46
CA ARG A 3 -23.91 14.98 -8.70
C ARG A 3 -22.86 15.64 -9.60
N GLN A 4 -22.56 16.91 -9.39
CA GLN A 4 -21.47 17.58 -10.08
C GLN A 4 -20.18 16.83 -9.73
N LEU A 5 -19.58 16.16 -10.72
CA LEU A 5 -18.25 15.56 -10.59
C LEU A 5 -17.29 16.69 -10.24
N ARG A 6 -16.51 16.53 -9.16
CA ARG A 6 -15.47 17.49 -8.81
C ARG A 6 -14.51 17.61 -10.00
N PRO A 7 -14.07 18.83 -10.37
CA PRO A 7 -13.06 19.01 -11.41
C PRO A 7 -11.83 18.15 -11.07
N SER A 8 -11.38 17.36 -12.04
CA SER A 8 -10.16 16.57 -11.93
C SER A 8 -8.98 17.50 -11.67
N ASP A 9 -8.26 17.28 -10.57
CA ASP A 9 -7.05 18.03 -10.22
C ASP A 9 -6.04 17.92 -11.39
N PRO A 10 -5.62 19.04 -12.01
CA PRO A 10 -4.65 19.01 -13.11
C PRO A 10 -3.30 18.40 -12.69
N ARG A 11 -2.95 18.40 -11.40
CA ARG A 11 -1.76 17.70 -10.89
C ARG A 11 -1.91 16.18 -10.89
N ALA A 12 -3.14 15.67 -10.75
CA ALA A 12 -3.43 14.24 -10.81
C ALA A 12 -3.40 13.71 -12.26
N ALA A 13 -3.85 14.53 -13.22
CA ALA A 13 -3.71 14.23 -14.65
C ALA A 13 -2.23 14.18 -15.07
N ALA A 14 -1.42 15.15 -14.62
CA ALA A 14 0.01 15.22 -14.95
C ALA A 14 0.84 14.00 -14.49
N ARG A 15 0.42 13.27 -13.45
CA ARG A 15 1.08 12.02 -13.03
C ARG A 15 0.70 10.80 -13.87
N ARG A 16 -0.44 10.82 -14.57
CA ARG A 16 -0.85 9.71 -15.46
C ARG A 16 -0.04 9.69 -16.75
N ASP A 17 0.40 10.85 -17.22
CA ASP A 17 1.20 10.99 -18.44
C ASP A 17 2.70 10.82 -18.18
N GLN A 18 3.10 10.57 -16.93
CA GLN A 18 4.50 10.35 -16.62
C GLN A 18 4.92 8.96 -17.13
N PRO A 19 5.85 8.85 -18.09
CA PRO A 19 6.32 7.56 -18.57
C PRO A 19 6.92 6.79 -17.40
N TYR A 20 6.50 5.53 -17.24
CA TYR A 20 7.14 4.61 -16.30
C TYR A 20 8.59 4.42 -16.73
N LEU A 21 9.50 5.16 -16.10
CA LEU A 21 10.92 4.91 -16.24
C LEU A 21 11.24 3.66 -15.42
N PRO A 22 11.71 2.57 -16.04
CA PRO A 22 12.14 1.41 -15.28
C PRO A 22 13.29 1.83 -14.38
N ARG A 23 13.22 1.44 -13.11
CA ARG A 23 14.23 1.72 -12.08
C ARG A 23 15.47 0.84 -12.32
N SER A 24 16.13 1.02 -13.47
CA SER A 24 17.17 0.11 -13.99
C SER A 24 18.58 0.36 -13.44
N THR A 25 18.74 1.09 -12.34
CA THR A 25 20.03 1.23 -11.65
C THR A 25 19.88 0.98 -10.16
N VAL A 26 19.30 -0.16 -9.79
CA VAL A 26 19.59 -0.72 -8.46
C VAL A 26 20.94 -1.43 -8.60
N ASN A 27 22.00 -0.75 -8.19
CA ASN A 27 23.28 -1.39 -7.90
C ASN A 27 23.00 -2.38 -6.76
N THR A 28 22.88 -3.67 -7.08
CA THR A 28 22.70 -4.75 -6.10
C THR A 28 24.01 -4.97 -5.36
N ALA A 29 24.40 -4.01 -4.52
CA ALA A 29 25.26 -4.32 -3.40
C ALA A 29 24.43 -5.22 -2.48
N THR A 30 24.69 -6.51 -2.54
CA THR A 30 24.18 -7.53 -1.60
C THR A 30 24.76 -7.23 -0.22
N ALA A 31 24.28 -6.16 0.42
CA ALA A 31 24.44 -5.96 1.84
C ALA A 31 23.65 -7.09 2.51
N HIS A 32 24.35 -8.15 2.89
CA HIS A 32 23.79 -9.23 3.68
C HIS A 32 23.39 -8.64 5.03
N VAL A 33 22.10 -8.31 5.20
CA VAL A 33 21.58 -7.80 6.46
C VAL A 33 21.66 -8.95 7.46
N THR A 34 22.67 -8.94 8.33
CA THR A 34 22.91 -9.95 9.38
C THR A 34 22.06 -9.72 10.63
N GLY A 35 21.18 -8.71 10.62
CA GLY A 35 20.24 -8.42 11.70
C GLY A 35 18.92 -9.18 11.54
N GLN A 36 18.27 -9.50 12.65
CA GLN A 36 16.91 -10.06 12.64
C GLN A 36 15.94 -9.06 11.99
N VAL A 37 15.38 -9.42 10.84
CA VAL A 37 14.35 -8.64 10.17
C VAL A 37 13.03 -8.86 10.92
N SER A 38 12.42 -7.77 11.40
CA SER A 38 11.12 -7.80 12.08
C SER A 38 10.10 -6.93 11.33
N GLY A 39 8.83 -7.34 11.39
CA GLY A 39 7.70 -6.65 10.78
C GLY A 39 6.43 -6.86 11.60
N ARG A 40 5.41 -6.03 11.37
CA ARG A 40 4.15 -6.06 12.12
C ARG A 40 3.03 -6.64 11.26
N ILE A 41 2.34 -7.64 11.79
CA ILE A 41 1.19 -8.28 11.14
C ILE A 41 -0.08 -7.76 11.80
N HIS A 42 -1.07 -7.38 10.98
CA HIS A 42 -2.38 -6.96 11.43
C HIS A 42 -3.28 -8.17 11.68
N SER A 43 -3.40 -9.03 10.67
CA SER A 43 -4.22 -10.24 10.69
C SER A 43 -3.73 -11.24 9.64
N TRP A 44 -4.29 -12.45 9.67
CA TRP A 44 -4.04 -13.49 8.68
C TRP A 44 -5.35 -14.21 8.36
N ASP A 45 -5.42 -14.80 7.17
CA ASP A 45 -6.58 -15.59 6.74
C ASP A 45 -6.16 -16.77 5.84
N LEU A 46 -6.97 -17.82 5.84
CA LEU A 46 -6.86 -18.96 4.93
C LEU A 46 -8.05 -18.90 3.95
N SER A 47 -7.81 -18.27 2.80
CA SER A 47 -8.85 -18.05 1.80
C SER A 47 -8.88 -19.18 0.77
N THR A 48 -10.07 -19.71 0.51
CA THR A 48 -10.34 -20.61 -0.61
C THR A 48 -11.19 -19.86 -1.65
N GLY A 49 -10.56 -19.49 -2.78
CA GLY A 49 -11.32 -19.10 -3.98
C GLY A 49 -11.71 -17.63 -4.17
N VAL A 50 -11.25 -16.69 -3.34
CA VAL A 50 -11.53 -15.25 -3.57
C VAL A 50 -10.46 -14.56 -4.43
N ASP A 51 -9.22 -15.08 -4.42
CA ASP A 51 -8.08 -14.49 -5.16
C ASP A 51 -7.57 -15.35 -6.32
N GLY A 52 -8.15 -16.53 -6.55
CA GLY A 52 -7.78 -17.48 -7.62
C GLY A 52 -7.94 -18.95 -7.19
N PRO A 53 -7.66 -19.92 -8.07
CA PRO A 53 -7.83 -21.33 -7.74
C PRO A 53 -6.86 -21.79 -6.64
N GLY A 54 -7.36 -22.57 -5.69
CA GLY A 54 -6.61 -23.15 -4.58
C GLY A 54 -6.82 -22.44 -3.23
N THR A 55 -6.24 -23.03 -2.18
CA THR A 55 -6.18 -22.46 -0.82
C THR A 55 -4.96 -21.55 -0.71
N ARG A 56 -5.14 -20.34 -0.20
CA ARG A 56 -4.05 -19.38 0.04
C ARG A 56 -4.03 -18.94 1.48
N PHE A 57 -2.82 -18.91 2.03
CA PHE A 57 -2.55 -18.24 3.30
C PHE A 57 -2.18 -16.78 3.01
N VAL A 58 -3.01 -15.87 3.50
CA VAL A 58 -2.86 -14.43 3.27
C VAL A 58 -2.47 -13.77 4.59
N LEU A 59 -1.40 -12.98 4.54
CA LEU A 59 -0.96 -12.14 5.65
C LEU A 59 -1.29 -10.68 5.35
N PHE A 60 -2.05 -10.05 6.24
CA PHE A 60 -2.29 -8.61 6.20
C PHE A 60 -1.27 -7.93 7.11
N THR A 61 -0.36 -7.14 6.55
CA THR A 61 0.65 -6.40 7.32
C THR A 61 0.09 -5.08 7.84
N GLN A 62 0.69 -4.56 8.93
CA GLN A 62 0.36 -3.22 9.43
C GLN A 62 1.15 -2.15 8.65
N GLY A 63 0.47 -1.09 8.24
CA GLY A 63 1.04 0.07 7.58
C GLY A 63 0.69 0.16 6.11
N CYS A 64 -0.18 1.12 5.75
CA CYS A 64 -0.48 1.47 4.37
C CYS A 64 -0.43 3.00 4.21
N PRO A 65 0.48 3.56 3.38
CA PRO A 65 0.59 5.02 3.20
C PRO A 65 -0.54 5.60 2.35
N LEU A 66 -1.37 4.75 1.74
CA LEU A 66 -2.46 5.19 0.87
C LEU A 66 -3.68 5.61 1.70
N ARG A 67 -4.37 6.65 1.23
CA ARG A 67 -5.60 7.19 1.84
C ARG A 67 -6.78 6.94 0.90
N CYS A 68 -7.00 5.67 0.55
CA CYS A 68 -8.04 5.27 -0.38
C CYS A 68 -9.43 5.65 0.16
N LEU A 69 -10.25 6.27 -0.68
CA LEU A 69 -11.62 6.69 -0.34
C LEU A 69 -12.52 5.48 0.03
N TYR A 70 -12.20 4.31 -0.54
CA TYR A 70 -12.90 3.04 -0.31
C TYR A 70 -11.91 1.93 0.04
N CYS A 71 -11.08 2.16 1.07
CA CYS A 71 -10.19 1.12 1.57
C CYS A 71 -11.02 -0.02 2.18
N ALA A 72 -10.79 -1.26 1.75
CA ALA A 72 -11.41 -2.43 2.36
C ALA A 72 -10.87 -2.67 3.79
N ASN A 73 -9.62 -2.27 4.04
CA ASN A 73 -8.89 -2.49 5.28
C ASN A 73 -8.37 -1.15 5.85
N PRO A 74 -9.24 -0.20 6.25
CA PRO A 74 -8.84 1.15 6.66
C PRO A 74 -8.04 1.19 7.97
N ASP A 75 -8.22 0.17 8.81
CA ASP A 75 -7.49 -0.09 10.06
C ASP A 75 -6.02 -0.42 9.85
N THR A 76 -5.65 -1.02 8.72
CA THR A 76 -4.23 -1.31 8.38
C THR A 76 -3.39 -0.06 8.11
N GLY A 77 -4.01 1.12 7.96
CA GLY A 77 -3.33 2.36 7.62
C GLY A 77 -2.42 2.93 8.71
N THR A 78 -2.59 2.53 9.97
CA THR A 78 -1.75 3.05 11.06
C THR A 78 -0.45 2.27 11.18
N CYS A 79 0.68 2.92 10.88
CA CYS A 79 1.98 2.47 11.34
C CYS A 79 2.08 2.79 12.84
N ALA A 80 2.07 1.78 13.72
CA ALA A 80 2.29 1.96 15.16
C ALA A 80 3.75 2.33 15.52
N THR A 81 4.66 2.30 14.55
CA THR A 81 5.93 2.99 14.62
C THR A 81 5.63 4.48 14.47
N GLY A 82 5.91 5.30 15.49
CA GLY A 82 5.65 6.75 15.52
C GLY A 82 6.38 7.60 14.45
N VAL A 83 6.62 7.05 13.26
CA VAL A 83 7.16 7.68 12.07
C VAL A 83 6.09 7.57 10.97
N GLY A 84 4.98 8.27 11.17
CA GLY A 84 3.98 8.54 10.14
C GLY A 84 3.52 9.99 10.31
N PRO A 85 3.26 10.74 9.23
CA PRO A 85 2.74 12.09 9.36
C PRO A 85 1.44 12.05 10.18
N PRO A 86 1.23 12.98 11.12
CA PRO A 86 0.10 12.94 12.04
C PRO A 86 -1.19 12.82 11.23
N SER A 87 -2.03 11.86 11.61
CA SER A 87 -3.36 11.71 11.03
C SER A 87 -4.17 12.95 11.40
N THR A 88 -4.17 13.97 10.54
CA THR A 88 -5.16 15.04 10.62
C THR A 88 -6.51 14.39 10.34
N ARG A 89 -7.30 14.30 11.41
CA ARG A 89 -8.73 14.03 11.40
C ARG A 89 -9.44 15.04 10.49
#